data_AF-A0A554KEJ8-F1
#
_entry.id   AF-A0A554KEJ8-F1
#
_cell.length_a   1.000
_cell.length_b   1.000
_cell.length_c   1.000
_cell.angle_alpha   90.00
_cell.angle_beta   90.00
_cell.angle_gamma   90.00
#
_symmetry.space_group_name_H-M   'P 1'
#
loop_
_entity.id
_entity.type
_entity.pdbx_description
1 polymer ?
#
loop_
_entity_poly.entity_id
_entity_poly.type
_entity_poly.pdbx_seq_one_letter_code
_entity_poly.pdbx_strand_id
1 'polypeptide(L)'
;MNIERPKNTKNKGTIEFFVYPEKDKYVGVCLTFDIIEEGKDPQQLMGSLVEAARLHLKVVRNKNLSDDLLNRYAPIEYWKRYFVYLQQAARERVMREKWQTIYSKLVYDDKKELGTMKNECLVE
;
A
#
# COMPACT_ATOMS: atom_id res chain seq x y z
N MET A 1 -7.02 16.30 -11.69
CA MET A 1 -6.63 14.86 -11.76
C MET A 1 -7.87 14.12 -12.22
N ASN A 2 -7.88 13.65 -13.47
CA ASN A 2 -8.96 12.78 -13.94
C ASN A 2 -8.56 11.35 -13.57
N ILE A 3 -9.33 10.73 -12.68
CA ILE A 3 -9.10 9.33 -12.29
C ILE A 3 -10.14 8.52 -13.06
N GLU A 4 -9.73 7.94 -14.18
CA GLU A 4 -10.56 6.98 -14.90
C GLU A 4 -10.50 5.63 -14.19
N ARG A 5 -11.67 5.03 -13.96
CA ARG A 5 -11.78 3.72 -13.31
C ARG A 5 -12.68 2.79 -14.11
N PRO A 6 -12.33 1.50 -14.21
CA PRO A 6 -13.27 0.50 -14.66
C PRO A 6 -14.51 0.53 -13.76
N LYS A 7 -15.71 0.53 -14.38
CA LYS A 7 -16.97 0.48 -13.64
C LYS A 7 -17.11 -0.87 -12.96
N ASN A 8 -17.34 -0.86 -11.65
CA ASN A 8 -17.64 -2.05 -10.88
C ASN A 8 -19.06 -2.53 -11.14
N THR A 9 -19.22 -3.86 -11.18
CA THR A 9 -20.48 -4.56 -11.35
C THR A 9 -20.62 -5.63 -10.25
N LYS A 10 -21.81 -6.22 -10.12
CA LYS A 10 -22.04 -7.34 -9.19
C LYS A 10 -21.16 -8.57 -9.43
N ASN A 11 -20.57 -8.69 -10.63
CA ASN A 11 -19.80 -9.86 -11.06
C ASN A 11 -18.29 -9.61 -11.19
N LYS A 12 -17.87 -8.34 -11.33
CA LYS A 12 -16.48 -7.97 -11.54
C LYS A 12 -16.23 -6.55 -11.04
N GLY A 13 -15.09 -6.36 -10.36
CA GLY A 13 -14.65 -5.06 -9.91
C GLY A 13 -13.39 -5.14 -9.05
N THR A 14 -12.92 -3.97 -8.64
CA THR A 14 -11.82 -3.81 -7.69
C THR A 14 -12.33 -3.04 -6.49
N ILE A 15 -11.88 -3.43 -5.30
CA ILE A 15 -12.09 -2.68 -4.06
C ILE A 15 -10.74 -2.19 -3.57
N GLU A 16 -10.59 -0.88 -3.43
CA GLU A 16 -9.39 -0.20 -3.00
C GLU A 16 -9.53 0.27 -1.56
N PHE A 17 -8.50 0.02 -0.76
CA PHE A 17 -8.43 0.41 0.63
C PHE A 17 -7.20 1.28 0.87
N PHE A 18 -7.33 2.24 1.77
CA PHE A 18 -6.24 3.12 2.17
C PHE A 18 -6.32 3.40 3.66
N VAL A 19 -5.24 3.13 4.39
CA VAL A 19 -5.11 3.44 5.81
C VAL A 19 -3.90 4.35 5.99
N TYR A 20 -4.07 5.44 6.72
CA TYR A 20 -2.99 6.40 7.01
C TYR A 20 -3.09 6.93 8.43
N PRO A 21 -1.96 7.27 9.06
CA PRO A 21 -1.97 7.93 10.37
C PRO A 21 -2.45 9.39 10.23
N GLU A 22 -3.27 9.85 11.16
CA GLU A 22 -3.69 11.24 11.30
C GLU A 22 -3.72 11.63 12.78
N LYS A 23 -2.77 12.47 13.20
CA LYS A 23 -2.56 12.86 14.61
C LYS A 23 -2.35 11.64 15.53
N ASP A 24 -3.26 11.39 16.46
CA ASP A 24 -3.24 10.35 17.50
C ASP A 24 -4.04 9.09 17.12
N LYS A 25 -4.49 9.01 15.86
CA LYS A 25 -5.31 7.91 15.35
C LYS A 25 -4.91 7.54 13.92
N TYR A 26 -5.55 6.50 13.40
CA TYR A 26 -5.50 6.08 12.01
C TYR A 26 -6.86 6.32 11.37
N VAL A 27 -6.84 6.70 10.09
CA VAL A 27 -8.02 6.83 9.24
C VAL A 27 -7.94 5.78 8.16
N GLY A 28 -9.00 4.98 8.04
CA GLY A 28 -9.17 3.93 7.05
C GLY A 28 -10.28 4.29 6.08
N VAL A 29 -10.02 4.11 4.79
CA VAL A 29 -10.94 4.50 3.72
C VAL A 29 -11.07 3.35 2.73
N CYS A 30 -12.29 2.82 2.58
CA CYS A 30 -12.67 2.05 1.42
C CYS A 30 -12.98 3.05 0.30
N LEU A 31 -11.97 3.28 -0.53
CA LEU A 31 -11.99 4.30 -1.55
C LEU A 31 -13.09 4.05 -2.60
N THR A 32 -13.47 2.79 -2.81
CA THR A 32 -14.46 2.35 -3.79
C THR A 32 -15.91 2.59 -3.36
N PHE A 33 -16.20 2.42 -2.06
CA PHE A 33 -17.55 2.42 -1.51
C PHE A 33 -17.83 3.60 -0.59
N ASP A 34 -16.89 4.53 -0.45
CA ASP A 34 -17.03 5.72 0.40
C ASP A 34 -17.33 5.33 1.86
N ILE A 35 -16.59 4.34 2.36
CA ILE A 35 -16.64 3.91 3.76
C ILE A 35 -15.40 4.45 4.45
N ILE A 36 -15.58 5.21 5.51
CA ILE A 36 -14.51 5.83 6.29
C ILE A 36 -14.65 5.39 7.74
N GLU A 37 -13.57 4.91 8.31
CA GLU A 37 -13.48 4.49 9.71
C GLU A 37 -12.22 5.07 10.36
N GLU A 38 -12.25 5.18 11.69
CA GLU A 38 -11.12 5.65 12.47
C GLU A 38 -10.79 4.64 13.58
N GLY A 39 -9.51 4.51 13.92
CA GLY A 39 -9.07 3.56 14.93
C GLY A 39 -7.70 3.90 15.49
N LYS A 40 -7.36 3.29 16.64
CA LYS A 40 -6.03 3.45 17.25
C LYS A 40 -5.02 2.41 16.78
N ASP A 41 -5.51 1.28 16.27
CA ASP A 41 -4.69 0.20 15.74
C ASP A 41 -4.96 0.03 14.24
N PRO A 42 -3.94 0.16 13.37
CA PRO A 42 -4.14 0.14 11.92
C PRO A 42 -4.52 -1.25 11.39
N GLN A 43 -4.15 -2.34 12.09
CA GLN A 43 -4.45 -3.70 11.65
C GLN A 43 -5.91 -4.04 11.93
N GLN A 44 -6.40 -3.74 13.13
CA GLN A 44 -7.80 -3.87 13.51
C GLN A 44 -8.69 -2.98 12.64
N LEU A 45 -8.26 -1.74 12.38
CA LEU A 45 -8.96 -0.82 11.49
C LEU A 45 -9.09 -1.38 10.07
N MET A 46 -8.00 -1.92 9.50
CA MET A 46 -8.05 -2.56 8.18
C MET A 46 -9.02 -3.76 8.18
N GLY A 47 -9.00 -4.59 9.23
CA GLY A 47 -9.93 -5.71 9.36
C GLY A 47 -11.39 -5.26 9.37
N SER A 48 -11.71 -4.25 10.19
CA SER A 48 -13.05 -3.65 10.27
C SER A 48 -13.52 -3.11 8.91
N LEU A 49 -12.64 -2.36 8.23
CA LEU A 49 -12.92 -1.75 6.93
C LEU A 49 -13.17 -2.78 5.83
N VAL A 50 -12.41 -3.89 5.83
CA VAL A 50 -12.62 -5.01 4.90
C VAL A 50 -13.96 -5.69 5.16
N GLU A 51 -14.33 -5.92 6.42
CA GLU A 51 -15.62 -6.50 6.77
C GLU A 51 -16.78 -5.59 6.37
N ALA A 52 -16.69 -4.28 6.61
CA ALA A 52 -17.68 -3.30 6.17
C ALA A 52 -17.86 -3.33 4.64
N ALA A 53 -16.77 -3.34 3.87
CA ALA A 53 -16.82 -3.43 2.42
C ALA A 53 -17.41 -4.77 1.93
N ARG A 54 -17.08 -5.89 2.57
CA ARG A 54 -17.65 -7.21 2.24
C ARG A 54 -19.14 -7.26 2.51
N LEU A 55 -19.60 -6.73 3.64
CA LEU A 55 -21.01 -6.65 3.99
C LEU A 55 -21.77 -5.76 3.02
N HIS A 56 -21.22 -4.60 2.65
CA HIS A 56 -21.80 -3.72 1.63
C HIS A 56 -21.98 -4.43 0.30
N LEU A 57 -20.91 -5.05 -0.22
CA LEU A 57 -20.96 -5.82 -1.47
C LEU A 57 -22.00 -6.96 -1.40
N LYS A 58 -22.03 -7.70 -0.29
CA LYS A 58 -22.99 -8.80 -0.07
C LYS A 58 -24.42 -8.29 -0.10
N VAL A 59 -24.72 -7.17 0.56
CA VAL A 59 -26.07 -6.59 0.58
C VAL A 59 -26.48 -6.12 -0.82
N VAL A 60 -25.61 -5.39 -1.52
CA VAL A 60 -25.87 -4.90 -2.88
C VAL A 60 -26.16 -6.05 -3.84
N ARG A 61 -25.38 -7.13 -3.76
CA ARG A 61 -25.59 -8.33 -4.59
C ARG A 61 -26.88 -9.07 -4.21
N ASN A 62 -27.06 -9.41 -2.94
CA ASN A 62 -28.16 -10.26 -2.49
C ASN A 62 -29.52 -9.58 -2.64
N LYS A 63 -29.59 -8.26 -2.46
CA LYS A 63 -30.82 -7.48 -2.64
C LYS A 63 -30.98 -6.93 -4.05
N ASN A 64 -30.09 -7.29 -4.98
CA ASN A 64 -30.04 -6.80 -6.35
C ASN A 64 -30.17 -5.26 -6.45
N LEU A 65 -29.44 -4.52 -5.60
CA LEU A 65 -29.47 -3.06 -5.60
C LEU A 65 -28.73 -2.47 -6.81
N SER A 66 -28.84 -1.16 -7.03
CA SER A 66 -28.16 -0.49 -8.15
C SER A 66 -26.63 -0.72 -8.11
N ASP A 67 -26.04 -0.91 -9.29
CA ASP A 67 -24.58 -0.97 -9.46
C ASP A 67 -23.90 0.35 -9.10
N ASP A 68 -24.64 1.46 -9.05
CA ASP A 68 -24.09 2.75 -8.61
C ASP A 68 -23.58 2.67 -7.17
N LEU A 69 -24.17 1.80 -6.33
CA LEU A 69 -23.69 1.54 -4.97
C LEU A 69 -22.32 0.85 -4.92
N LEU A 70 -21.89 0.22 -6.01
CA LEU A 70 -20.56 -0.37 -6.16
C LEU A 70 -19.52 0.62 -6.71
N ASN A 71 -19.97 1.82 -7.06
CA ASN A 71 -19.20 2.89 -7.69
C ASN A 71 -19.36 4.22 -6.92
N ARG A 72 -19.70 4.14 -5.63
CA ARG A 72 -19.76 5.28 -4.71
C ARG A 72 -18.35 5.63 -4.24
N TYR A 73 -17.57 6.21 -5.13
CA TYR A 73 -16.18 6.52 -4.83
C TYR A 73 -16.07 7.58 -3.75
N ALA A 74 -15.10 7.39 -2.85
CA ALA A 74 -14.77 8.34 -1.81
C ALA A 74 -14.38 9.72 -2.39
N PRO A 75 -14.57 10.80 -1.62
CA PRO A 75 -14.17 12.14 -2.00
C PRO A 75 -12.71 12.26 -2.50
N ILE A 76 -12.47 13.21 -3.39
CA ILE A 76 -11.21 13.36 -4.13
C ILE A 76 -10.00 13.58 -3.22
N GLU A 77 -10.19 14.14 -2.03
CA GLU A 77 -9.14 14.36 -1.03
C GLU A 77 -8.48 13.05 -0.57
N TYR A 78 -9.25 11.97 -0.41
CA TYR A 78 -8.70 10.68 -0.01
C TYR A 78 -7.89 10.05 -1.13
N TRP A 79 -8.34 10.19 -2.36
CA TRP A 79 -7.59 9.76 -3.53
C TRP A 79 -6.28 10.52 -3.71
N LYS A 80 -6.29 11.83 -3.49
CA LYS A 80 -5.06 12.64 -3.50
C LYS A 80 -4.05 12.11 -2.48
N ARG A 81 -4.50 11.84 -1.24
CA ARG A 81 -3.65 11.27 -0.18
C ARG A 81 -3.11 9.89 -0.58
N TYR A 82 -3.97 9.02 -1.11
CA TYR A 82 -3.59 7.69 -1.59
C TYR A 82 -2.50 7.76 -2.67
N PHE A 83 -2.65 8.60 -3.69
CA PHE A 83 -1.64 8.73 -4.74
C PHE A 83 -0.34 9.36 -4.27
N VAL A 84 -0.40 10.33 -3.34
CA VAL A 84 0.81 10.87 -2.70
C VAL A 84 1.55 9.77 -1.95
N TYR A 85 0.82 8.95 -1.18
CA TYR A 85 1.39 7.82 -0.46
C TYR A 85 2.05 6.80 -1.39
N LEU A 86 1.38 6.41 -2.49
CA LEU A 86 1.96 5.50 -3.47
C LEU A 86 3.25 6.04 -4.10
N GLN A 87 3.31 7.34 -4.40
CA GLN A 87 4.53 7.96 -4.93
C GLN A 87 5.67 7.93 -3.91
N GLN A 88 5.39 8.19 -2.63
CA GLN A 88 6.38 8.11 -1.56
C GLN A 88 6.88 6.67 -1.39
N ALA A 89 5.97 5.70 -1.28
CA ALA A 89 6.30 4.29 -1.14
C ALA A 89 7.14 3.76 -2.33
N ALA A 90 6.83 4.18 -3.56
CA ALA A 90 7.60 3.84 -4.74
C ALA A 90 9.03 4.42 -4.69
N ARG A 91 9.18 5.71 -4.32
CA ARG A 91 10.50 6.34 -4.16
C ARG A 91 11.33 5.64 -3.09
N GLU A 92 10.74 5.35 -1.94
CA GLU A 92 11.42 4.62 -0.87
C GLU A 92 11.86 3.24 -1.31
N ARG A 93 11.01 2.52 -2.06
CA ARG A 93 11.38 1.20 -2.61
C ARG A 93 12.60 1.30 -3.51
N VAL A 94 12.60 2.23 -4.47
CA VAL A 94 13.75 2.45 -5.37
C VAL A 94 15.00 2.81 -4.58
N MET A 95 14.88 3.66 -3.56
CA MET A 95 16.03 4.02 -2.71
C MET A 95 16.54 2.84 -1.90
N ARG A 96 15.65 2.02 -1.31
CA ARG A 96 16.02 0.79 -0.60
C ARG A 96 16.77 -0.17 -1.51
N GLU A 97 16.29 -0.40 -2.73
CA GLU A 97 16.95 -1.26 -3.71
C GLU A 97 18.35 -0.74 -4.07
N LYS A 98 18.50 0.57 -4.33
CA LYS A 98 19.82 1.19 -4.59
C LYS A 98 20.79 1.02 -3.41
N TRP A 99 20.33 1.29 -2.19
CA TRP A 99 21.16 1.14 -0.98
C TRP A 99 21.58 -0.30 -0.74
N GLN A 100 20.69 -1.26 -0.98
CA GLN A 100 21.04 -2.69 -0.90
C GLN A 100 22.13 -3.06 -1.91
N THR A 101 22.04 -2.55 -3.15
CA THR A 101 23.09 -2.77 -4.16
C THR A 101 24.42 -2.16 -3.71
N ILE A 102 24.44 -0.90 -3.25
CA ILE A 102 25.65 -0.25 -2.75
C ILE A 102 26.26 -1.03 -1.58
N TYR A 103 25.44 -1.39 -0.60
CA TYR A 103 25.88 -2.15 0.57
C TYR A 103 26.49 -3.49 0.17
N SER A 104 25.83 -4.25 -0.72
CA SER A 104 26.37 -5.53 -1.20
C SER A 104 27.71 -5.39 -1.92
N LYS A 105 27.92 -4.28 -2.65
CA LYS A 105 29.17 -4.00 -3.37
C LYS A 105 30.29 -3.63 -2.39
N LEU A 106 30.02 -2.75 -1.44
CA LEU A 106 30.97 -2.37 -0.40
C LEU A 106 31.43 -3.59 0.42
N VAL A 107 30.48 -4.46 0.81
CA VAL A 107 30.80 -5.70 1.54
C VAL A 107 31.60 -6.69 0.68
N TYR A 108 31.37 -6.73 -0.64
CA TYR A 108 32.14 -7.56 -1.56
C TYR A 108 33.58 -7.04 -1.71
N ASP A 109 33.75 -5.73 -1.89
CA ASP A 109 35.07 -5.09 -2.03
C ASP A 109 35.90 -5.24 -0.74
N ASP A 110 35.30 -5.07 0.44
CA ASP A 110 35.95 -5.27 1.75
C ASP A 110 36.45 -6.72 1.94
N LYS A 111 35.64 -7.72 1.56
CA LYS A 111 36.04 -9.14 1.60
C LYS A 111 37.16 -9.46 0.61
N LYS A 112 37.20 -8.78 -0.54
CA LYS A 112 38.26 -8.95 -1.52
C LYS A 112 39.59 -8.39 -0.99
N GLU A 113 39.57 -7.22 -0.35
CA GLU A 113 40.76 -6.62 0.25
C GLU A 113 41.31 -7.47 1.41
N LEU A 114 40.45 -7.97 2.30
CA LEU A 114 40.82 -8.91 3.38
C LEU A 114 41.37 -10.26 2.88
N GLY A 115 40.85 -10.77 1.75
CA GLY A 115 41.36 -11.99 1.11
C GLY A 115 42.71 -11.78 0.43
N THR A 116 42.98 -10.56 -0.05
CA THR A 116 44.26 -10.21 -0.69
C THR A 116 45.36 -10.03 0.36
N MET A 117 45.07 -9.34 1.47
CA MET A 117 46.03 -9.17 2.58
C MET A 117 46.42 -10.47 3.28
N LYS A 118 45.53 -11.48 3.34
CA LYS A 118 45.87 -12.79 3.94
C LYS A 118 46.83 -13.63 3.09
N ASN A 119 46.89 -13.40 1.77
CA ASN A 119 47.82 -14.11 0.88
C ASN A 119 49.20 -13.45 0.77
N GLU A 120 49.36 -12.21 1.25
CA GLU A 120 50.65 -11.49 1.25
C GLU A 120 51.46 -11.71 2.54
N CYS A 121 50.85 -12.24 3.62
CA CYS A 121 51.52 -12.53 4.90
C CYS A 121 52.01 -13.99 5.06
N LEU A 122 51.92 -14.84 4.03
CA LEU A 122 52.46 -16.21 4.06
C LEU A 122 53.58 -16.36 3.02
N VAL A 123 54.70 -15.71 3.28
CA VAL A 123 55.99 -16.05 2.67
C VAL A 123 57.01 -16.12 3.80
N GLU A 124 57.14 -17.29 4.42
CA GLU A 124 58.31 -17.71 5.20
C GLU A 124 58.82 -19.03 4.63
#